data_AF-K0YN38-F1
#
_entry.id   AF-K0YN38-F1
#
_cell.length_a   1.000
_cell.length_b   1.000
_cell.length_c   1.000
_cell.angle_alpha   90.00
_cell.angle_beta   90.00
_cell.angle_gamma   90.00
#
_symmetry.space_group_name_H-M   'P 1'
#
loop_
_entity.id
_entity.type
_entity.pdbx_description
1 polymer ?
#
loop_
_entity_poly.entity_id
_entity_poly.type
_entity_poly.pdbx_seq_one_letter_code
_entity_poly.pdbx_strand_id
1 'polypeptide(L)'
;MSVPSTSAVAKKPFYKKWWFIAVVLIVFVGALAQACGGGTKNATSTQSVAPVAGTQSAEGTQSAEGTQSTEETQTAEETQPAEEQVPAEHKAALLSAKSYADTMHLSKQGIYDQLTSEYGGKFPAEAAQYAIDNVEADWNKNALEQAKSYRETMAMSNDAIYDQLISEHGGKFTEEEAQYAVDNLDN
;
A
#
# COMPACT_ATOMS: atom_id res chain seq x y z
N MET A 1 7.59 54.66 -10.08
CA MET A 1 6.62 53.60 -9.72
C MET A 1 7.11 52.31 -10.35
N SER A 2 7.82 51.47 -9.61
CA SER A 2 8.36 50.19 -10.11
C SER A 2 7.59 49.06 -9.45
N VAL A 3 6.93 48.24 -10.26
CA VAL A 3 6.25 47.01 -9.81
C VAL A 3 7.28 45.89 -9.64
N PRO A 4 7.20 45.05 -8.59
CA PRO A 4 8.03 43.86 -8.49
C PRO A 4 7.42 42.69 -9.30
N SER A 5 8.26 42.06 -10.13
CA SER A 5 7.95 40.82 -10.84
C SER A 5 7.81 39.65 -9.87
N THR A 6 6.69 38.94 -9.92
CA THR A 6 6.47 37.67 -9.22
C THR A 6 7.10 36.52 -10.00
N SER A 7 8.14 35.89 -9.43
CA SER A 7 8.70 34.64 -9.94
C SER A 7 7.80 33.47 -9.54
N ALA A 8 7.18 32.81 -10.51
CA ALA A 8 6.47 31.55 -10.31
C ALA A 8 7.49 30.42 -10.07
N VAL A 9 7.44 29.79 -8.88
CA VAL A 9 8.28 28.62 -8.57
C VAL A 9 7.66 27.39 -9.25
N ALA A 10 8.33 26.87 -10.28
CA ALA A 10 7.96 25.61 -10.91
C ALA A 10 8.19 24.45 -9.93
N LYS A 11 7.11 23.74 -9.57
CA LYS A 11 7.19 22.53 -8.74
C LYS A 11 7.83 21.41 -9.53
N LYS A 12 8.89 20.82 -8.98
CA LYS A 12 9.58 19.67 -9.59
C LYS A 12 8.61 18.49 -9.65
N PRO A 13 8.50 17.81 -10.80
CA PRO A 13 7.62 16.66 -10.91
C PRO A 13 8.12 15.50 -10.04
N PHE A 14 7.27 15.08 -9.12
CA PHE A 14 7.54 14.03 -8.14
C PHE A 14 7.77 12.64 -8.79
N TYR A 15 7.24 12.42 -10.00
CA TYR A 15 7.41 11.21 -10.80
C TYR A 15 8.84 10.94 -11.30
N LYS A 16 9.79 11.87 -11.08
CA LYS A 16 11.20 11.68 -11.42
C LYS A 16 12.01 10.98 -10.32
N LYS A 17 11.41 10.72 -9.15
CA LYS A 17 12.07 9.99 -8.07
C LYS A 17 12.02 8.49 -8.37
N TRP A 18 13.17 7.82 -8.27
CA TRP A 18 13.34 6.40 -8.63
C TRP A 18 12.32 5.47 -7.95
N TRP A 19 11.95 5.76 -6.70
CA TRP A 19 10.94 5.00 -5.96
C TRP A 19 9.52 5.10 -6.55
N PHE A 20 9.15 6.22 -7.19
CA PHE A 20 7.83 6.38 -7.81
C PHE A 20 7.69 5.54 -9.09
N ILE A 21 8.79 5.35 -9.83
CA ILE A 21 8.84 4.48 -11.02
C ILE A 21 8.74 3.00 -10.60
N ALA A 22 9.35 2.62 -9.48
CA ALA A 22 9.26 1.26 -8.94
C ALA A 22 7.83 0.88 -8.53
N VAL A 23 7.09 1.79 -7.88
CA VAL A 23 5.68 1.56 -7.48
C VAL A 23 4.76 1.39 -8.71
N VAL A 24 4.94 2.19 -9.76
CA VAL A 24 4.13 2.07 -11.00
C VAL A 24 4.42 0.76 -11.74
N LEU A 25 5.66 0.26 -11.73
CA LEU A 25 6.00 -1.02 -12.36
C LEU A 25 5.41 -2.23 -11.62
N ILE A 26 5.32 -2.18 -10.28
CA ILE A 26 4.70 -3.27 -9.49
C ILE A 26 3.19 -3.37 -9.77
N VAL A 27 2.50 -2.24 -9.94
CA VAL A 27 1.07 -2.22 -10.30
C VAL A 27 0.82 -2.71 -11.73
N PHE A 28 1.73 -2.45 -12.68
CA PHE A 28 1.60 -2.91 -14.06
C PHE A 28 1.93 -4.40 -14.28
N VAL A 29 2.72 -5.04 -13.41
CA VAL A 29 3.02 -6.49 -13.51
C VAL A 29 1.93 -7.37 -12.88
N GLY A 30 1.03 -6.80 -12.06
CA GLY A 30 -0.06 -7.54 -11.40
C GLY A 30 -1.32 -7.81 -12.26
N ALA A 31 -1.39 -7.34 -13.51
CA ALA A 31 -2.59 -7.41 -14.35
C ALA A 31 -2.44 -8.30 -15.60
N LEU A 32 -1.70 -9.41 -15.51
CA LEU A 32 -1.55 -10.38 -16.61
C LEU A 32 -1.44 -11.84 -16.15
N ALA A 33 -2.26 -12.25 -15.18
CA ALA A 33 -2.40 -13.65 -14.79
C ALA A 33 -3.87 -14.05 -14.61
N GLN A 34 -4.63 -14.07 -15.70
CA GLN A 34 -5.85 -14.85 -15.77
C GLN A 34 -6.11 -15.31 -17.22
N ALA A 35 -5.77 -16.58 -17.51
CA ALA A 35 -6.63 -17.50 -18.26
C ALA A 35 -5.90 -18.82 -18.59
N CYS A 36 -6.54 -19.93 -18.18
CA CYS A 36 -6.46 -21.29 -18.73
C CYS A 36 -5.23 -22.15 -18.42
N GLY A 37 -5.47 -23.35 -17.87
CA GLY A 37 -4.45 -24.38 -17.77
C GLY A 37 -4.88 -25.71 -17.13
N GLY A 38 -5.97 -26.32 -17.59
CA GLY A 38 -6.32 -27.72 -17.28
C GLY A 38 -6.04 -28.67 -18.47
N GLY A 39 -5.34 -29.78 -18.21
CA GLY A 39 -5.60 -31.11 -18.79
C GLY A 39 -5.20 -31.44 -20.25
N THR A 40 -3.98 -31.97 -20.41
CA THR A 40 -3.52 -33.15 -21.20
C THR A 40 -4.18 -33.54 -22.56
N LYS A 41 -3.37 -33.58 -23.64
CA LYS A 41 -3.00 -34.74 -24.52
C LYS A 41 -2.80 -34.37 -26.01
N ASN A 42 -1.54 -34.45 -26.43
CA ASN A 42 -0.95 -35.11 -27.62
C ASN A 42 -1.28 -34.70 -29.09
N ALA A 43 -0.21 -34.83 -29.90
CA ALA A 43 -0.11 -35.05 -31.35
C ALA A 43 -0.06 -33.84 -32.34
N THR A 44 1.17 -33.54 -32.77
CA THR A 44 1.68 -33.52 -34.18
C THR A 44 0.79 -32.99 -35.31
N SER A 45 1.18 -31.86 -35.93
CA SER A 45 1.52 -31.72 -37.38
C SER A 45 1.61 -30.25 -37.86
N THR A 46 2.82 -29.85 -38.26
CA THR A 46 3.23 -29.33 -39.60
C THR A 46 2.43 -28.23 -40.36
N GLN A 47 3.23 -27.27 -40.89
CA GLN A 47 3.05 -26.30 -42.00
C GLN A 47 2.26 -25.00 -41.71
N SER A 48 2.86 -23.80 -41.75
CA SER A 48 3.48 -23.04 -42.86
C SER A 48 2.48 -22.48 -43.88
N VAL A 49 2.15 -21.18 -43.79
CA VAL A 49 2.40 -20.12 -44.80
C VAL A 49 1.93 -18.75 -44.28
N ALA A 50 2.70 -17.71 -44.60
CA ALA A 50 2.41 -16.27 -44.42
C ALA A 50 1.57 -15.72 -45.62
N PRO A 51 1.50 -14.40 -45.89
CA PRO A 51 0.98 -13.24 -45.12
C PRO A 51 -0.07 -12.45 -45.94
N VAL A 52 -0.83 -11.50 -45.35
CA VAL A 52 -1.34 -10.33 -46.09
C VAL A 52 -1.47 -9.09 -45.20
N ALA A 53 -0.98 -7.98 -45.73
CA ALA A 53 -0.93 -6.66 -45.15
C ALA A 53 -2.10 -5.78 -45.64
N GLY A 54 -2.52 -4.84 -44.78
CA GLY A 54 -2.94 -3.49 -45.17
C GLY A 54 -4.43 -3.23 -45.41
N THR A 55 -5.02 -2.29 -44.65
CA THR A 55 -5.58 -1.00 -45.14
C THR A 55 -6.59 -0.37 -44.15
N GLN A 56 -6.14 0.74 -43.56
CA GLN A 56 -6.75 2.07 -43.27
C GLN A 56 -8.27 2.36 -43.18
N SER A 57 -8.54 3.35 -42.30
CA SER A 57 -9.49 4.50 -42.35
C SER A 57 -10.86 4.35 -41.67
N ALA A 58 -11.12 5.07 -40.56
CA ALA A 58 -11.88 6.35 -40.43
C ALA A 58 -13.42 6.13 -40.40
N GLU A 59 -14.27 6.65 -39.51
CA GLU A 59 -14.49 8.03 -39.04
C GLU A 59 -15.71 8.08 -38.05
N GLY A 60 -15.79 9.10 -37.18
CA GLY A 60 -17.03 9.69 -36.60
C GLY A 60 -17.70 8.97 -35.41
N THR A 61 -18.37 9.59 -34.42
CA THR A 61 -18.77 10.97 -34.11
C THR A 61 -19.35 10.98 -32.68
N GLN A 62 -18.91 11.94 -31.87
CA GLN A 62 -19.65 12.79 -30.91
C GLN A 62 -20.94 12.25 -30.25
N SER A 63 -20.99 12.25 -28.91
CA SER A 63 -22.19 12.67 -28.18
C SER A 63 -21.83 13.27 -26.82
N ALA A 64 -22.43 14.43 -26.55
CA ALA A 64 -22.30 15.21 -25.34
C ALA A 64 -23.57 15.04 -24.49
N GLU A 65 -23.39 14.83 -23.19
CA GLU A 65 -24.39 15.03 -22.14
C GLU A 65 -23.57 15.18 -20.84
N GLY A 66 -23.67 16.21 -20.01
CA GLY A 66 -24.79 17.12 -19.80
C GLY A 66 -25.49 16.79 -18.49
N THR A 67 -25.02 17.45 -17.41
CA THR A 67 -25.86 17.99 -16.32
C THR A 67 -26.02 17.22 -14.99
N GLN A 68 -25.49 17.90 -13.95
CA GLN A 68 -26.00 18.15 -12.58
C GLN A 68 -25.80 17.20 -11.39
N SER A 69 -25.28 17.87 -10.34
CA SER A 69 -25.69 17.87 -8.93
C SER A 69 -25.68 16.54 -8.17
N THR A 70 -24.98 16.51 -7.03
CA THR A 70 -25.49 17.08 -5.78
C THR A 70 -24.39 17.13 -4.73
N GLU A 71 -24.26 18.31 -4.13
CA GLU A 71 -23.55 18.62 -2.91
C GLU A 71 -24.35 18.02 -1.73
N GLU A 72 -23.82 16.99 -1.08
CA GLU A 72 -24.34 16.52 0.21
C GLU A 72 -23.35 16.91 1.32
N THR A 73 -23.62 18.09 1.88
CA THR A 73 -23.40 18.36 3.30
C THR A 73 -24.42 17.56 4.09
N GLN A 74 -23.97 16.53 4.80
CA GLN A 74 -24.62 15.88 5.96
C GLN A 74 -23.50 15.24 6.76
N THR A 75 -23.44 15.21 8.07
CA THR A 75 -24.21 15.77 9.17
C THR A 75 -23.32 15.42 10.36
N ALA A 76 -22.89 16.42 11.13
CA ALA A 76 -22.36 16.15 12.45
C ALA A 76 -23.50 15.61 13.29
N GLU A 77 -23.45 14.32 13.64
CA GLU A 77 -24.35 13.74 14.64
C GLU A 77 -23.68 13.81 16.01
N GLU A 78 -24.27 14.66 16.82
CA GLU A 78 -23.90 15.04 18.17
C GLU A 78 -24.41 13.99 19.17
N THR A 79 -23.48 13.42 19.93
CA THR A 79 -23.54 13.12 21.37
C THR A 79 -24.85 12.58 21.98
N GLN A 80 -24.81 11.33 22.47
CA GLN A 80 -25.51 10.90 23.70
C GLN A 80 -24.56 10.11 24.63
N PRO A 81 -24.66 10.25 25.97
CA PRO A 81 -23.62 9.78 26.89
C PRO A 81 -23.84 8.37 27.46
N ALA A 82 -22.72 7.64 27.55
CA ALA A 82 -22.28 6.70 28.59
C ALA A 82 -23.15 5.50 28.99
N GLU A 83 -22.87 4.34 28.37
CA GLU A 83 -22.29 3.21 29.09
C GLU A 83 -21.16 2.62 28.21
N GLU A 84 -19.91 2.71 28.70
CA GLU A 84 -18.72 1.81 28.58
C GLU A 84 -18.58 0.75 27.47
N GLN A 85 -19.32 0.83 26.37
CA GLN A 85 -19.25 -0.11 25.28
C GLN A 85 -18.34 0.44 24.19
N VAL A 86 -17.17 -0.19 24.06
CA VAL A 86 -16.21 0.07 22.98
C VAL A 86 -16.95 0.11 21.63
N PRO A 87 -16.85 1.21 20.86
CA PRO A 87 -17.56 1.37 19.59
C PRO A 87 -17.23 0.26 18.58
N ALA A 88 -18.16 -0.02 17.66
CA ALA A 88 -17.98 -1.08 16.67
C ALA A 88 -16.71 -0.89 15.81
N GLU A 89 -16.41 0.35 15.43
CA GLU A 89 -15.20 0.68 14.66
C GLU A 89 -13.92 0.39 15.41
N HIS A 90 -13.89 0.59 16.74
CA HIS A 90 -12.72 0.32 17.57
C HIS A 90 -12.44 -1.19 17.63
N LYS A 91 -13.51 -2.00 17.73
CA LYS A 91 -13.40 -3.48 17.66
C LYS A 91 -12.92 -3.94 16.29
N ALA A 92 -13.45 -3.34 15.22
CA ALA A 92 -13.03 -3.66 13.86
C ALA A 92 -11.56 -3.29 13.61
N ALA A 93 -11.14 -2.08 14.01
CA ALA A 93 -9.76 -1.64 13.92
C ALA A 93 -8.81 -2.56 14.71
N LEU A 94 -9.20 -3.00 15.91
CA LEU A 94 -8.42 -3.96 16.70
C LEU A 94 -8.26 -5.32 15.99
N LEU A 95 -9.31 -5.83 15.35
CA LEU A 95 -9.22 -7.06 14.55
C LEU A 95 -8.30 -6.89 13.34
N SER A 96 -8.39 -5.76 12.64
CA SER A 96 -7.48 -5.42 11.54
C SER A 96 -6.04 -5.28 12.02
N ALA A 97 -5.80 -4.64 13.17
CA ALA A 97 -4.48 -4.50 13.77
C ALA A 97 -3.84 -5.86 14.05
N LYS A 98 -4.60 -6.79 14.63
CA LYS A 98 -4.15 -8.18 14.85
C LYS A 98 -3.79 -8.85 13.52
N SER A 99 -4.65 -8.73 12.50
CA SER A 99 -4.36 -9.29 11.18
C SER A 99 -3.07 -8.71 10.58
N TYR A 100 -2.84 -7.39 10.69
CA TYR A 100 -1.62 -6.76 10.18
C TYR A 100 -0.38 -7.19 10.96
N ALA A 101 -0.47 -7.29 12.28
CA ALA A 101 0.61 -7.83 13.11
C ALA A 101 0.96 -9.28 12.71
N ASP A 102 -0.05 -10.14 12.60
CA ASP A 102 0.14 -11.58 12.41
C ASP A 102 0.55 -11.97 10.99
N THR A 103 0.05 -11.24 9.97
CA THR A 103 0.23 -11.64 8.56
C THR A 103 1.24 -10.79 7.83
N MET A 104 1.36 -9.51 8.20
CA MET A 104 2.28 -8.56 7.57
C MET A 104 3.47 -8.20 8.46
N HIS A 105 3.48 -8.66 9.72
CA HIS A 105 4.57 -8.43 10.67
C HIS A 105 4.94 -6.95 10.80
N LEU A 106 3.94 -6.06 10.76
CA LEU A 106 4.17 -4.62 10.83
C LEU A 106 4.54 -4.19 12.26
N SER A 107 5.25 -3.07 12.35
CA SER A 107 5.47 -2.32 13.61
C SER A 107 4.18 -1.67 14.10
N LYS A 108 4.14 -1.23 15.36
CA LYS A 108 3.01 -0.46 15.90
C LYS A 108 2.67 0.75 15.02
N GLN A 109 3.68 1.52 14.62
CA GLN A 109 3.48 2.68 13.77
C GLN A 109 3.03 2.28 12.36
N GLY A 110 3.60 1.22 11.78
CA GLY A 110 3.18 0.69 10.49
C GLY A 110 1.72 0.23 10.47
N ILE A 111 1.26 -0.39 11.56
CA ILE A 111 -0.15 -0.77 11.73
C ILE A 111 -1.04 0.47 11.83
N TYR A 112 -0.65 1.48 12.63
CA TYR A 112 -1.43 2.72 12.73
C TYR A 112 -1.59 3.40 11.37
N ASP A 113 -0.48 3.53 10.64
CA ASP A 113 -0.45 4.12 9.31
C ASP A 113 -1.35 3.33 8.35
N GLN A 114 -1.37 1.99 8.44
CA GLN A 114 -2.26 1.18 7.61
C GLN A 114 -3.74 1.28 8.00
N LEU A 115 -4.04 1.32 9.29
CA LEU A 115 -5.42 1.47 9.75
C LEU A 115 -6.02 2.80 9.31
N THR A 116 -5.22 3.88 9.31
CA THR A 116 -5.67 5.23 8.95
C THR A 116 -5.52 5.56 7.47
N SER A 117 -4.77 4.77 6.71
CA SER A 117 -4.53 4.97 5.29
C SER A 117 -5.84 4.99 4.47
N GLU A 118 -5.94 5.95 3.55
CA GLU A 118 -7.01 6.02 2.55
C GLU A 118 -7.04 4.79 1.63
N TYR A 119 -5.96 4.02 1.56
CA TYR A 119 -5.84 2.80 0.75
C TYR A 119 -5.82 1.52 1.60
N GLY A 120 -5.85 1.65 2.93
CA GLY A 120 -5.80 0.55 3.89
C GLY A 120 -7.13 0.39 4.62
N GLY A 121 -7.09 0.49 5.95
CA GLY A 121 -8.24 0.30 6.83
C GLY A 121 -9.26 1.45 6.80
N LYS A 122 -8.83 2.68 6.46
CA LYS A 122 -9.66 3.91 6.47
C LYS A 122 -10.41 4.15 7.79
N PHE A 123 -9.88 3.64 8.90
CA PHE A 123 -10.46 3.87 10.21
C PHE A 123 -10.18 5.30 10.68
N PRO A 124 -11.09 5.91 11.45
CA PRO A 124 -10.79 7.14 12.18
C PRO A 124 -9.57 6.98 13.07
N ALA A 125 -8.84 8.08 13.28
CA ALA A 125 -7.60 8.08 14.06
C ALA A 125 -7.81 7.54 15.48
N GLU A 126 -8.95 7.85 16.09
CA GLU A 126 -9.31 7.42 17.44
C GLU A 126 -9.49 5.90 17.52
N ALA A 127 -10.15 5.29 16.52
CA ALA A 127 -10.33 3.84 16.45
C ALA A 127 -9.00 3.12 16.17
N ALA A 128 -8.14 3.71 15.32
CA ALA A 128 -6.80 3.19 15.07
C ALA A 128 -5.91 3.27 16.31
N GLN A 129 -5.95 4.39 17.04
CA GLN A 129 -5.20 4.54 18.29
C GLN A 129 -5.68 3.53 19.33
N TYR A 130 -6.99 3.39 19.51
CA TYR A 130 -7.56 2.35 20.36
C TYR A 130 -7.03 0.96 19.97
N ALA A 131 -6.97 0.65 18.67
CA ALA A 131 -6.45 -0.63 18.21
C ALA A 131 -4.97 -0.82 18.57
N ILE A 132 -4.12 0.19 18.41
CA ILE A 132 -2.70 0.14 18.79
C ILE A 132 -2.51 -0.03 20.30
N ASP A 133 -3.33 0.63 21.10
CA ASP A 133 -3.24 0.56 22.56
C ASP A 133 -3.68 -0.81 23.10
N ASN A 134 -4.53 -1.53 22.36
CA ASN A 134 -5.15 -2.78 22.80
C ASN A 134 -4.69 -4.03 22.01
N VAL A 135 -3.89 -3.86 20.95
CA VAL A 135 -3.36 -4.99 20.19
C VAL A 135 -2.19 -5.61 20.95
N GLU A 136 -2.36 -6.88 21.31
CA GLU A 136 -1.30 -7.70 21.88
C GLU A 136 -0.56 -8.39 20.73
N ALA A 137 0.70 -8.04 20.56
CA ALA A 137 1.61 -8.68 19.60
C ALA A 137 3.02 -8.72 20.16
N ASP A 138 3.81 -9.68 19.69
CA ASP A 138 5.24 -9.72 19.95
C ASP A 138 5.96 -8.88 18.88
N TRP A 139 6.27 -7.63 19.25
CA TRP A 139 6.85 -6.67 18.32
C TRP A 139 8.29 -7.00 17.92
N ASN A 140 9.04 -7.64 18.81
CA ASN A 140 10.36 -8.17 18.54
C ASN A 140 10.30 -9.30 17.50
N LYS A 141 9.31 -10.18 17.63
CA LYS A 141 9.02 -11.21 16.62
C LYS A 141 8.63 -10.58 15.28
N ASN A 142 7.76 -9.58 15.27
CA ASN A 142 7.38 -8.89 14.03
C ASN A 142 8.58 -8.25 13.34
N ALA A 143 9.44 -7.58 14.10
CA ALA A 143 10.69 -7.00 13.57
C ALA A 143 11.59 -8.07 12.98
N LEU A 144 11.76 -9.22 13.67
CA LEU A 144 12.57 -10.34 13.17
C LEU A 144 12.00 -10.94 11.87
N GLU A 145 10.69 -11.15 11.77
CA GLU A 145 10.07 -11.66 10.54
C GLU A 145 10.17 -10.65 9.39
N GLN A 146 10.01 -9.36 9.66
CA GLN A 146 10.24 -8.32 8.66
C GLN A 146 11.71 -8.25 8.20
N ALA A 147 12.64 -8.45 9.13
CA ALA A 147 14.07 -8.50 8.87
C ALA A 147 14.45 -9.69 7.98
N LYS A 148 13.90 -10.88 8.25
CA LYS A 148 14.02 -12.06 7.39
C LYS A 148 13.48 -11.78 5.99
N SER A 149 12.31 -11.14 5.89
CA SER A 149 11.74 -10.76 4.59
C SER A 149 12.68 -9.85 3.79
N TYR A 150 13.29 -8.83 4.42
CA TYR A 150 14.28 -7.97 3.75
C TYR A 150 15.53 -8.75 3.33
N ARG A 151 16.01 -9.67 4.16
CA ARG A 151 17.12 -10.57 3.79
C ARG A 151 16.78 -11.38 2.56
N GLU A 152 15.67 -12.10 2.58
CA GLU A 152 15.31 -13.08 1.57
C GLU A 152 14.93 -12.44 0.24
N THR A 153 14.17 -11.34 0.28
CA THR A 153 13.60 -10.73 -0.93
C THR A 153 14.47 -9.64 -1.52
N MET A 154 15.33 -9.01 -0.72
CA MET A 154 16.17 -7.87 -1.14
C MET A 154 17.67 -8.11 -0.95
N ALA A 155 18.09 -9.24 -0.39
CA ALA A 155 19.50 -9.59 -0.16
C ALA A 155 20.29 -8.50 0.63
N MET A 156 19.62 -7.86 1.58
CA MET A 156 20.19 -6.76 2.36
C MET A 156 21.18 -7.25 3.42
N SER A 157 22.18 -6.41 3.73
CA SER A 157 23.11 -6.63 4.86
C SER A 157 22.42 -6.35 6.21
N ASN A 158 23.02 -6.79 7.32
CA ASN A 158 22.47 -6.55 8.66
C ASN A 158 22.27 -5.05 8.92
N ASP A 159 23.28 -4.22 8.62
CA ASP A 159 23.21 -2.77 8.80
C ASP A 159 22.09 -2.15 7.95
N ALA A 160 21.95 -2.56 6.69
CA ALA A 160 20.90 -2.05 5.82
C ALA A 160 19.50 -2.50 6.30
N ILE A 161 19.38 -3.71 6.84
CA ILE A 161 18.14 -4.22 7.45
C ILE A 161 17.78 -3.39 8.68
N TYR A 162 18.74 -3.12 9.56
CA TYR A 162 18.54 -2.27 10.74
C TYR A 162 18.01 -0.88 10.32
N ASP A 163 18.72 -0.20 9.42
CA ASP A 163 18.35 1.12 8.91
C ASP A 163 16.94 1.10 8.28
N GLN A 164 16.62 0.04 7.55
CA GLN A 164 15.32 -0.10 6.90
C GLN A 164 14.20 -0.37 7.89
N LEU A 165 14.44 -1.13 8.96
CA LEU A 165 13.46 -1.38 10.00
C LEU A 165 13.08 -0.11 10.74
N ILE A 166 14.04 0.79 11.03
CA ILE A 166 13.76 2.06 11.74
C ILE A 166 13.32 3.21 10.82
N SER A 167 13.53 3.08 9.51
CA SER A 167 13.24 4.14 8.55
C SER A 167 11.77 4.58 8.56
N GLU A 168 11.55 5.90 8.48
CA GLU A 168 10.22 6.52 8.36
C GLU A 168 9.42 6.04 7.12
N HIS A 169 10.11 5.50 6.11
CA HIS A 169 9.51 4.96 4.89
C HIS A 169 9.69 3.43 4.78
N GLY A 170 10.27 2.80 5.80
CA GLY A 170 10.47 1.37 5.88
C GLY A 170 9.59 0.73 6.95
N GLY A 171 10.21 0.02 7.89
CA GLY A 171 9.52 -0.75 8.91
C GLY A 171 8.91 0.09 10.04
N LYS A 172 9.44 1.30 10.32
CA LYS A 172 9.04 2.16 11.46
C LYS A 172 9.02 1.44 12.81
N PHE A 173 9.90 0.45 12.98
CA PHE A 173 10.14 -0.19 14.27
C PHE A 173 10.93 0.75 15.18
N THR A 174 10.87 0.49 16.48
CA THR A 174 11.80 1.12 17.44
C THR A 174 13.23 0.64 17.22
N GLU A 175 14.21 1.40 17.69
CA GLU A 175 15.62 1.00 17.59
C GLU A 175 15.87 -0.31 18.33
N GLU A 176 15.21 -0.54 19.46
CA GLU A 176 15.34 -1.75 20.26
C GLU A 176 14.78 -2.99 19.53
N GLU A 177 13.62 -2.88 18.89
CA GLU A 177 13.01 -3.96 18.10
C GLU A 177 13.87 -4.27 16.87
N ALA A 178 14.38 -3.24 16.19
CA ALA A 178 15.27 -3.40 15.05
C ALA A 178 16.59 -4.05 15.46
N GLN A 179 17.17 -3.65 16.59
CA GLN A 179 18.39 -4.25 17.13
C GLN A 179 18.16 -5.72 17.48
N TYR A 180 17.07 -6.02 18.18
CA TYR A 180 16.68 -7.40 18.47
C TYR A 180 16.58 -8.23 17.19
N ALA A 181 15.95 -7.69 16.14
CA ALA A 181 15.77 -8.41 14.88
C ALA A 181 17.11 -8.74 14.21
N VAL A 182 18.07 -7.82 14.16
CA VAL A 182 19.39 -8.07 13.56
C VAL A 182 20.28 -8.98 14.41
N ASP A 183 20.16 -8.92 15.73
CA ASP A 183 20.90 -9.79 16.65
C ASP A 183 20.44 -11.26 16.56
N ASN A 184 19.18 -11.48 16.14
CA ASN A 184 18.55 -12.79 16.04
C ASN A 184 18.35 -13.26 14.58
N LEU A 185 18.91 -12.54 13.61
CA LEU A 185 18.89 -12.94 12.21
C LEU A 185 19.93 -14.04 11.98
N ASP A 186 19.51 -15.14 11.38
CA ASP A 186 20.44 -16.20 10.96
C ASP A 186 21.48 -15.62 9.98
N ASN A 187 22.73 -16.08 10.12
CA ASN A 187 23.86 -15.68 9.27
C ASN A 187 23.90 -16.45 7.95
#